data_AF-K1ZZG2-F1
#
_entry.id   AF-K1ZZG2-F1
#
_cell.length_a   1.000
_cell.length_b   1.000
_cell.length_c   1.000
_cell.angle_alpha   90.00
_cell.angle_beta   90.00
_cell.angle_gamma   90.00
#
_symmetry.space_group_name_H-M   'P 1'
#
loop_
_entity.id
_entity.type
_entity.pdbx_description
1 polymer ?
#
loop_
_entity_poly.entity_id
_entity_poly.type
_entity_poly.pdbx_seq_one_letter_code
_entity_poly.pdbx_strand_id
1 'polypeptide(L)'
;LAAGLDGVRTKADPGPRYDIDMYTQGNTVTGAPKLPLNLLDALRDYDKDSTLKAMMGEEFSAAYLKLKHKEWDSFVGHFSRWEHENTLDI
;
A
#
# COMPACT_ATOMS: atom_id res chain seq x y z
N LEU A 1 -15.76 -0.08 -0.15
CA LEU A 1 -16.92 -0.92 -0.56
C LEU A 1 -16.54 -1.94 -1.62
N ALA A 2 -15.86 -1.54 -2.71
CA ALA A 2 -15.47 -2.43 -3.80
C ALA A 2 -14.78 -3.74 -3.36
N ALA A 3 -13.67 -3.66 -2.62
CA ALA A 3 -12.95 -4.85 -2.15
C ALA A 3 -13.81 -5.81 -1.29
N GLY A 4 -14.70 -5.26 -0.45
CA GLY A 4 -15.60 -6.08 0.37
C GLY A 4 -16.69 -6.78 -0.45
N LEU A 5 -17.26 -6.08 -1.44
CA LEU A 5 -18.20 -6.69 -2.39
C LEU A 5 -17.55 -7.80 -3.21
N ASP A 6 -16.31 -7.59 -3.64
CA ASP A 6 -15.56 -8.60 -4.38
C ASP A 6 -15.32 -9.85 -3.54
N GLY A 7 -14.90 -9.70 -2.27
CA GLY A 7 -14.72 -10.82 -1.35
C GLY A 7 -16.00 -11.65 -1.13
N VAL A 8 -17.16 -11.00 -1.02
CA VAL A 8 -18.46 -11.70 -0.94
C VAL A 8 -18.76 -12.45 -2.24
N ARG A 9 -18.51 -11.82 -3.39
CA ARG A 9 -18.74 -12.41 -4.72
C ARG A 9 -17.86 -13.63 -4.97
N THR A 10 -16.58 -13.55 -4.63
CA THR A 10 -15.59 -14.61 -4.85
C THR A 10 -15.56 -15.64 -3.73
N LYS A 11 -16.29 -15.41 -2.63
CA LYS A 11 -16.24 -16.21 -1.40
C LYS A 11 -14.80 -16.32 -0.88
N ALA A 12 -14.10 -15.20 -0.88
CA ALA A 12 -12.71 -15.13 -0.45
C ALA A 12 -12.55 -15.61 1.00
N ASP A 13 -11.55 -16.46 1.24
CA ASP A 13 -11.15 -16.87 2.57
C ASP A 13 -10.31 -15.74 3.21
N PRO A 14 -10.76 -15.14 4.33
CA PRO A 14 -9.98 -14.11 5.02
C PRO A 14 -8.73 -14.67 5.72
N GLY A 15 -8.56 -15.99 5.73
CA GLY A 15 -7.48 -16.68 6.41
C GLY A 15 -7.72 -16.83 7.92
N PRO A 16 -6.73 -17.39 8.63
CA PRO A 16 -6.84 -17.63 10.07
C PRO A 16 -6.89 -16.30 10.84
N ARG A 17 -7.76 -16.25 11.85
CA ARG A 17 -7.78 -15.15 12.82
C ARG A 17 -6.55 -15.22 13.73
N TYR A 18 -5.97 -14.07 14.06
CA TYR A 18 -4.87 -13.96 15.02
C TYR A 18 -5.35 -13.21 16.27
N ASP A 19 -5.50 -13.93 17.38
CA ASP A 19 -5.90 -13.36 18.68
C ASP A 19 -4.67 -13.00 19.53
N ILE A 20 -3.80 -12.14 18.98
CA ILE A 20 -2.56 -11.69 19.63
C ILE A 20 -2.43 -10.17 19.56
N ASP A 21 -1.61 -9.60 20.44
CA ASP A 21 -1.19 -8.21 20.27
C ASP A 21 -0.15 -8.13 19.15
N MET A 22 -0.56 -7.62 17.98
CA MET A 22 0.29 -7.56 16.79
C MET A 22 1.51 -6.64 16.96
N TYR A 23 1.47 -5.67 17.89
CA TYR A 23 2.59 -4.76 18.13
C TYR A 23 3.71 -5.41 18.95
N THR A 24 3.37 -6.31 19.86
CA THR A 24 4.33 -6.96 20.76
C THR A 24 4.68 -8.40 20.33
N GLN A 25 3.74 -9.10 19.72
CA GLN A 25 3.84 -10.51 19.35
C GLN A 25 3.79 -10.75 17.84
N GLY A 26 3.75 -9.70 17.01
CA GLY A 26 3.63 -9.84 15.56
C GLY A 26 4.78 -10.64 14.90
N ASN A 27 5.95 -10.70 15.55
CA ASN A 27 7.07 -11.55 15.12
C ASN A 27 6.79 -13.06 15.22
N THR A 28 5.78 -13.48 15.99
CA THR A 28 5.36 -14.88 16.10
C THR A 28 4.51 -15.33 14.90
N VAL A 29 3.98 -14.38 14.12
CA VAL A 29 3.16 -14.67 12.94
C VAL A 29 4.06 -14.77 11.71
N THR A 30 4.25 -15.99 11.23
CA THR A 30 5.01 -16.26 10.00
C THR A 30 4.08 -16.28 8.79
N GLY A 31 4.42 -15.52 7.75
CA GLY A 31 3.70 -15.57 6.46
C GLY A 31 2.44 -14.72 6.37
N ALA A 32 2.16 -13.85 7.35
CA ALA A 32 1.11 -12.85 7.19
C ALA A 32 1.50 -11.83 6.10
N PRO A 33 0.58 -11.51 5.17
CA PRO A 33 0.81 -10.47 4.18
C PRO A 33 1.01 -9.13 4.90
N LYS A 34 2.06 -8.40 4.51
CA LYS A 34 2.37 -7.08 5.06
C LYS A 34 1.78 -6.02 4.16
N LEU A 35 1.36 -4.92 4.77
CA LEU A 35 1.00 -3.73 4.01
C LEU A 35 2.25 -3.16 3.33
N PRO A 36 2.07 -2.50 2.16
CA PRO A 36 3.15 -1.76 1.52
C PRO A 36 3.79 -0.77 2.50
N LEU A 37 5.12 -0.72 2.52
CA LEU A 37 5.89 0.11 3.45
C LEU A 37 5.93 1.58 3.05
N ASN A 38 5.64 1.87 1.79
CA ASN A 38 5.68 3.21 1.22
C ASN A 38 4.57 3.39 0.18
N LEU A 39 4.35 4.64 -0.20
CA LEU A 39 3.32 5.00 -1.18
C LEU A 39 3.58 4.37 -2.55
N LEU A 40 4.83 4.33 -3.03
CA LEU A 40 5.15 3.79 -4.35
C LEU A 40 4.75 2.31 -4.48
N ASP A 41 5.02 1.51 -3.45
CA ASP A 41 4.65 0.10 -3.45
C ASP A 41 3.14 -0.08 -3.38
N ALA A 42 2.43 0.76 -2.61
CA ALA A 42 0.97 0.76 -2.58
C ALA A 42 0.36 1.12 -3.96
N LEU A 43 0.94 2.10 -4.67
CA LEU A 43 0.50 2.47 -6.01
C LEU A 43 0.74 1.36 -7.02
N ARG A 44 1.88 0.67 -6.94
CA ARG A 44 2.21 -0.47 -7.80
C ARG A 44 1.27 -1.64 -7.56
N ASP A 45 0.93 -1.94 -6.32
CA ASP A 45 0.01 -3.03 -6.01
C ASP A 45 -1.42 -2.68 -6.42
N TYR A 46 -1.83 -1.42 -6.25
CA TYR A 46 -3.10 -0.93 -6.79
C TYR A 46 -3.18 -1.03 -8.32
N ASP A 47 -2.11 -0.66 -9.04
CA ASP A 47 -2.11 -0.72 -10.51
C ASP A 47 -2.13 -2.17 -11.06
N LYS A 48 -1.62 -3.14 -10.30
CA LYS A 48 -1.70 -4.57 -10.68
C LYS A 48 -3.10 -5.16 -10.49
N ASP A 49 -3.93 -4.58 -9.62
CA ASP A 49 -5.27 -5.09 -9.33
C ASP A 49 -6.30 -4.59 -10.36
N SER A 50 -6.45 -5.35 -11.45
CA SER A 50 -7.43 -5.06 -12.51
C SER A 50 -8.88 -5.13 -12.01
N THR A 51 -9.17 -5.94 -10.99
CA THR A 51 -10.54 -6.05 -10.46
C THR A 51 -10.91 -4.78 -9.72
N LEU A 52 -10.03 -4.32 -8.84
CA LEU A 52 -10.25 -3.09 -8.09
C LEU A 52 -10.27 -1.86 -9.01
N LYS A 53 -9.40 -1.80 -10.03
CA LYS A 53 -9.44 -0.72 -11.03
C LYS A 53 -10.75 -0.71 -11.82
N ALA A 54 -11.24 -1.86 -12.28
CA ALA A 54 -12.51 -1.95 -12.96
C ALA A 54 -13.69 -1.50 -12.07
N MET A 55 -13.67 -1.85 -10.79
CA MET A 55 -14.72 -1.46 -9.83
C MET A 55 -14.70 0.02 -9.47
N MET A 56 -13.51 0.65 -9.45
CA MET A 56 -13.35 2.08 -9.21
C MET A 56 -13.55 2.93 -10.48
N GLY A 57 -13.46 2.31 -11.65
CA GLY A 57 -13.43 2.93 -12.97
C GLY A 57 -11.99 3.09 -13.46
N GLU A 58 -11.71 2.58 -14.67
CA GLU A 58 -10.36 2.56 -15.24
C GLU A 58 -9.79 3.98 -15.43
N GLU A 59 -10.59 4.90 -15.96
CA GLU A 59 -10.17 6.29 -16.17
C GLU A 59 -9.87 7.01 -14.85
N PHE A 60 -10.71 6.79 -13.84
CA PHE A 60 -10.49 7.33 -12.50
C PHE A 60 -9.21 6.77 -11.88
N SER A 61 -9.04 5.46 -11.95
CA SER A 61 -7.88 4.75 -11.40
C SER A 61 -6.58 5.25 -12.06
N ALA A 62 -6.57 5.41 -13.39
CA ALA A 62 -5.44 5.93 -14.14
C ALA A 62 -5.11 7.39 -13.77
N ALA A 63 -6.13 8.25 -13.65
CA ALA A 63 -5.95 9.64 -13.22
C ALA A 63 -5.39 9.74 -11.79
N TYR A 64 -5.90 8.91 -10.88
CA TYR A 64 -5.45 8.85 -9.49
C TYR A 64 -4.01 8.38 -9.38
N LEU A 65 -3.65 7.27 -10.05
CA LEU A 65 -2.29 6.75 -10.11
C LEU A 65 -1.33 7.82 -10.63
N LYS A 66 -1.67 8.50 -11.72
CA LYS A 66 -0.86 9.59 -12.29
C LYS A 66 -0.65 10.73 -11.31
N LEU A 67 -1.69 11.13 -10.57
CA LEU A 67 -1.59 12.19 -9.57
C LEU A 67 -0.67 11.77 -8.42
N LYS A 68 -0.85 10.56 -7.89
CA LYS A 68 -0.10 10.06 -6.73
C LYS A 68 1.35 9.70 -7.05
N HIS A 69 1.65 9.27 -8.27
CA HIS A 69 3.04 9.15 -8.72
C HIS A 69 3.77 10.49 -8.72
N LYS A 70 3.12 11.57 -9.18
CA LYS A 70 3.71 12.92 -9.10
C LYS A 70 3.98 13.36 -7.66
N GLU A 71 3.08 13.03 -6.74
CA GLU A 71 3.25 13.32 -5.32
C GLU A 71 4.46 12.56 -4.74
N TRP A 72 4.59 11.28 -5.08
CA TRP A 72 5.75 10.48 -4.71
C TRP A 72 7.05 11.04 -5.26
N ASP A 73 7.10 11.32 -6.57
CA ASP A 73 8.29 11.85 -7.25
C ASP A 73 8.71 13.20 -6.65
N SER A 74 7.73 14.05 -6.31
CA SER A 74 7.98 15.28 -5.58
C SER A 74 8.62 15.00 -4.23
N PHE A 75 8.02 14.12 -3.41
CA PHE A 75 8.50 13.81 -2.07
C PHE A 75 9.93 13.24 -2.06
N VAL A 76 10.24 12.26 -2.91
CA VAL A 76 11.58 11.64 -2.96
C VAL A 76 12.63 12.52 -3.64
N GLY A 77 12.21 13.54 -4.38
CA GLY A 77 13.09 14.55 -4.96
C GLY A 77 13.53 15.63 -3.95
N HIS A 78 12.89 15.70 -2.77
CA HIS A 78 13.27 16.64 -1.71
C HIS A 78 14.23 15.99 -0.71
N PHE A 79 15.28 16.73 -0.33
CA PHE A 79 16.08 16.35 0.82
C PHE A 79 15.27 16.53 2.09
N SER A 80 15.12 15.46 2.85
CA SER A 80 14.53 15.51 4.16
C SER A 80 15.45 16.24 5.13
N ARG A 81 14.86 16.85 6.17
CA ARG A 81 15.61 17.47 7.25
C ARG A 81 16.57 16.49 7.92
N TRP A 82 16.14 15.24 8.08
CA TRP A 82 16.97 14.19 8.67
C TRP A 82 18.23 13.95 7.82
N GLU A 83 18.11 13.88 6.51
CA GLU A 83 19.27 13.72 5.62
C GLU A 83 20.23 14.92 5.74
N HIS A 84 19.73 16.15 5.78
CA HIS A 84 20.59 17.31 6.03
C HIS A 84 21.36 17.21 7.35
N GLU A 85 20.71 16.78 8.43
CA GLU A 85 21.32 16.66 9.76
C GLU A 85 22.30 15.48 9.89
N ASN A 86 22.22 14.46 9.01
CA ASN A 86 22.98 13.20 9.16
C ASN A 86 23.94 12.89 8.01
N THR A 87 23.97 13.69 6.93
CA THR A 87 24.81 13.40 5.74
C THR A 87 25.74 14.53 5.30
N LEU A 88 25.56 15.76 5.80
CA LEU A 88 26.35 16.93 5.36
C LEU A 88 27.65 17.17 6.14
N ASP A 89 27.80 16.61 7.35
CA ASP A 89 29.03 16.69 8.16
C ASP A 89 29.90 15.42 8.00
N ILE A 90 30.47 15.22 6.80
CA ILE A 90 31.54 14.23 6.53
C ILE A 90 32.80 14.97 6.06
#